data_AF-A0A7S3NAX3-F1
#
_entry.id   AF-A0A7S3NAX3-F1
#
_cell.length_a   1.000
_cell.length_b   1.000
_cell.length_c   1.000
_cell.angle_alpha   90.00
_cell.angle_beta   90.00
_cell.angle_gamma   90.00
#
_symmetry.space_group_name_H-M   'P 1'
#
loop_
_entity.id
_entity.type
_entity.pdbx_description
1 polymer ?
#
loop_
_entity_poly.entity_id
_entity_poly.type
_entity_poly.pdbx_seq_one_letter_code
_entity_poly.pdbx_strand_id
1 'polypeptide(L)'
;ARLTKIPRLYRLIKMFKMFRMLKIAKKRSSIMKYFNKIIKVKVGVERLLLFLVLFMLMCHIIACFWVIIVNIESDNTMSWVYSKNYQDLPNQDLYIRALYFTVTTITTVGFGDISAQQNIEMIFGILVMILGVGAFSYATGALSSILSNFDDTTAMLKER
;
A
#
# COMPACT_ATOMS: atom_id res chain seq x y z
N ALA A 1 4.37 -23.37 -25.72
CA ALA A 1 5.12 -23.16 -24.46
C ALA A 1 4.45 -22.09 -23.55
N ARG A 2 3.20 -22.29 -23.11
CA ARG A 2 2.46 -21.32 -22.24
C ARG A 2 2.19 -21.82 -20.81
N LEU A 3 2.60 -23.05 -20.47
CA LEU A 3 2.21 -23.73 -19.23
C LEU A 3 3.23 -23.64 -18.08
N THR A 4 4.41 -23.05 -18.30
CA THR A 4 5.45 -22.92 -17.25
C THR A 4 5.23 -21.76 -16.27
N LYS A 5 4.22 -20.89 -16.49
CA LYS A 5 3.91 -19.75 -15.59
C LYS A 5 2.97 -20.11 -14.42
N ILE A 6 2.38 -21.31 -14.40
CA ILE A 6 1.41 -21.79 -13.41
C ILE A 6 1.94 -21.85 -11.95
N PRO A 7 3.18 -22.28 -11.66
CA PRO A 7 3.66 -22.32 -10.27
C PRO A 7 3.88 -20.93 -9.66
N ARG A 8 4.06 -19.88 -10.47
CA ARG A 8 4.17 -18.48 -9.99
C ARG A 8 2.81 -17.84 -9.71
N LEU A 9 1.76 -18.24 -10.44
CA LEU A 9 0.38 -17.83 -10.14
C LEU A 9 -0.10 -18.33 -8.76
N TYR A 10 0.38 -19.48 -8.29
CA TYR A 10 0.07 -19.96 -6.93
C TYR A 10 0.54 -18.99 -5.83
N ARG A 11 1.64 -18.25 -6.04
CA ARG A 11 2.08 -17.19 -5.11
C ARG A 11 1.09 -16.01 -5.07
N LEU A 12 0.46 -15.66 -6.19
CA LEU A 12 -0.62 -14.65 -6.22
C LEU A 12 -1.85 -15.11 -5.41
N ILE A 13 -2.23 -16.39 -5.49
CA ILE A 13 -3.31 -16.95 -4.68
C ILE A 13 -2.94 -16.89 -3.18
N LYS A 14 -1.67 -17.10 -2.83
CA LYS A 14 -1.17 -16.93 -1.46
C LYS A 14 -1.19 -15.45 -1.02
N MET A 15 -1.00 -14.48 -1.91
CA MET A 15 -1.20 -13.06 -1.61
C MET A 15 -2.68 -12.70 -1.43
N PHE A 16 -3.60 -13.31 -2.18
CA PHE A 16 -5.04 -13.21 -1.88
C PHE A 16 -5.38 -13.73 -0.48
N LYS A 17 -4.58 -14.63 0.10
CA LYS A 17 -4.69 -15.00 1.53
C LYS A 17 -4.46 -13.81 2.46
N MET A 18 -3.68 -12.79 2.07
CA MET A 18 -3.49 -11.56 2.85
C MET A 18 -4.73 -10.66 2.84
N PHE A 19 -5.66 -10.80 1.88
CA PHE A 19 -6.99 -10.19 1.99
C PHE A 19 -7.79 -10.77 3.18
N ARG A 20 -7.41 -11.91 3.78
CA ARG A 20 -7.95 -12.33 5.09
C ARG A 20 -7.63 -11.32 6.19
N MET A 21 -6.59 -10.50 6.08
CA MET A 21 -6.30 -9.43 7.04
C MET A 21 -7.39 -8.34 7.01
N LEU A 22 -8.14 -8.17 5.93
CA LEU A 22 -9.37 -7.34 5.94
C LEU A 22 -10.43 -7.90 6.91
N LYS A 23 -10.37 -9.20 7.25
CA LYS A 23 -11.20 -9.76 8.32
C LYS A 23 -10.80 -9.21 9.70
N ILE A 24 -9.58 -8.71 9.90
CA ILE A 24 -9.19 -8.00 11.13
C ILE A 24 -9.92 -6.66 11.21
N ALA A 25 -10.06 -5.94 10.08
CA ALA A 25 -10.91 -4.75 10.01
C ALA A 25 -12.39 -5.10 10.29
N LYS A 26 -12.85 -6.30 9.91
CA LYS A 26 -14.20 -6.82 10.23
C LYS A 26 -14.34 -7.32 11.68
N LYS A 27 -13.25 -7.80 12.29
CA LYS A 27 -13.15 -8.26 13.70
C LYS A 27 -12.73 -7.13 14.65
N ARG A 28 -12.85 -5.87 14.18
CA ARG A 28 -12.54 -4.64 14.92
C ARG A 28 -13.07 -4.71 16.35
N SER A 29 -14.34 -5.06 16.53
CA SER A 29 -15.00 -5.02 17.85
C SER A 29 -14.36 -5.89 18.96
N SER A 30 -13.65 -6.99 18.62
CA SER A 30 -13.09 -7.91 19.62
C SER A 30 -11.65 -7.59 20.00
N ILE A 31 -10.80 -7.25 19.03
CA ILE A 31 -9.42 -6.79 19.29
C ILE A 31 -9.42 -5.43 20.00
N MET A 32 -10.43 -4.61 19.67
CA MET A 32 -10.64 -3.28 20.23
C MET A 32 -10.94 -3.28 21.73
N LYS A 33 -11.70 -4.26 22.23
CA LYS A 33 -12.02 -4.34 23.67
C LYS A 33 -10.78 -4.62 24.54
N TYR A 34 -9.79 -5.33 24.01
CA TYR A 34 -8.54 -5.61 24.72
C TYR A 34 -7.57 -4.42 24.66
N PHE A 35 -7.44 -3.76 23.50
CA PHE A 35 -6.58 -2.59 23.36
C PHE A 35 -7.07 -1.38 24.18
N ASN A 36 -8.37 -1.07 24.17
CA ASN A 36 -8.95 0.04 24.95
C ASN A 36 -8.79 -0.16 26.48
N LYS A 37 -8.60 -1.42 26.92
CA LYS A 37 -8.41 -1.77 28.33
C LYS A 37 -6.95 -1.62 28.79
N ILE A 38 -5.99 -1.66 27.86
CA ILE A 38 -4.54 -1.56 28.15
C ILE A 38 -4.02 -0.15 27.86
N ILE A 39 -4.52 0.51 26.81
CA ILE A 39 -4.08 1.85 26.40
C ILE A 39 -5.33 2.70 26.18
N LYS A 40 -5.49 3.80 26.94
CA LYS A 40 -6.58 4.79 26.75
C LYS A 40 -6.36 5.59 25.46
N VAL A 41 -6.47 4.94 24.31
CA VAL A 41 -6.28 5.58 23.01
C VAL A 41 -7.56 6.31 22.60
N LYS A 42 -7.44 7.60 22.25
CA LYS A 42 -8.56 8.36 21.68
C LYS A 42 -9.04 7.68 20.38
N VAL A 43 -10.35 7.63 20.16
CA VAL A 43 -10.98 6.99 18.98
C VAL A 43 -10.36 7.44 17.65
N GLY A 44 -9.91 8.69 17.55
CA GLY A 44 -9.20 9.21 16.37
C GLY A 44 -7.86 8.53 16.10
N VAL A 45 -7.01 8.37 17.12
CA VAL A 45 -5.69 7.72 17.01
C VAL A 45 -5.82 6.24 16.65
N GLU A 46 -6.86 5.57 17.16
CA GLU A 46 -7.16 4.18 16.81
C GLU A 46 -7.48 4.01 15.31
N ARG A 47 -8.30 4.91 14.74
CA ARG A 47 -8.61 4.92 13.30
C ARG A 47 -7.35 5.14 12.46
N LEU A 48 -6.46 6.03 12.90
CA LEU A 48 -5.20 6.30 12.22
C LEU A 48 -4.25 5.09 12.23
N LEU A 49 -4.09 4.42 13.38
CA LEU A 49 -3.26 3.22 13.48
C LEU A 49 -3.76 2.09 12.56
N LEU A 50 -5.07 1.86 12.52
CA LEU A 50 -5.65 0.87 11.61
C LEU A 50 -5.40 1.25 10.15
N PHE A 51 -5.57 2.52 9.80
CA PHE A 51 -5.29 3.01 8.46
C PHE A 51 -3.82 2.77 8.06
N LEU A 52 -2.86 3.06 8.95
CA LEU A 52 -1.43 2.82 8.68
C LEU A 52 -1.12 1.35 8.39
N VAL A 53 -1.72 0.41 9.13
CA VAL A 53 -1.53 -1.03 8.89
C VAL A 53 -2.14 -1.44 7.54
N LEU A 54 -3.33 -0.94 7.22
CA LEU A 54 -3.98 -1.23 5.93
C LEU A 54 -3.21 -0.60 4.76
N PHE A 55 -2.65 0.59 4.95
CA PHE A 55 -1.81 1.28 3.97
C PHE A 55 -0.53 0.50 3.69
N MET A 56 0.20 0.06 4.72
CA MET A 56 1.40 -0.78 4.55
C MET A 56 1.08 -2.08 3.80
N LEU A 57 -0.06 -2.70 4.10
CA LEU A 57 -0.53 -3.89 3.40
C LEU A 57 -0.82 -3.60 1.92
N MET A 58 -1.49 -2.48 1.64
CA MET A 58 -1.78 -2.03 0.28
C MET A 58 -0.49 -1.79 -0.52
N CYS A 59 0.49 -1.10 0.05
CA CYS A 59 1.80 -0.87 -0.56
C CYS A 59 2.53 -2.18 -0.88
N HIS A 60 2.52 -3.14 0.06
CA HIS A 60 3.13 -4.46 -0.18
C HIS A 60 2.45 -5.20 -1.35
N ILE A 61 1.12 -5.17 -1.42
CA ILE A 61 0.36 -5.83 -2.49
C ILE A 61 0.72 -5.21 -3.84
N ILE A 62 0.67 -3.87 -3.94
CA ILE A 62 0.99 -3.13 -5.18
C ILE A 62 2.44 -3.39 -5.61
N ALA A 63 3.40 -3.34 -4.69
CA ALA A 63 4.81 -3.62 -4.98
C ALA A 63 5.02 -5.03 -5.54
N CYS A 64 4.34 -6.03 -4.97
CA CYS A 64 4.41 -7.40 -5.48
C CYS A 64 3.79 -7.51 -6.89
N PHE A 65 2.67 -6.83 -7.15
CA PHE A 65 2.09 -6.78 -8.50
C PHE A 65 3.05 -6.10 -9.50
N TRP A 66 3.73 -5.04 -9.10
CA TRP A 66 4.72 -4.33 -9.91
C TRP A 66 5.91 -5.21 -10.32
N VAL A 67 6.36 -6.13 -9.47
CA VAL A 67 7.39 -7.13 -9.85
C VAL A 67 6.83 -8.21 -10.78
N ILE A 68 5.56 -8.59 -10.59
CA ILE A 68 4.93 -9.68 -11.35
C ILE A 68 4.58 -9.25 -12.77
N ILE A 69 4.24 -7.97 -13.00
CA ILE A 69 3.82 -7.46 -14.30
C ILE A 69 4.86 -7.72 -15.40
N VAL A 70 6.15 -7.62 -15.05
CA VAL A 70 7.31 -7.94 -15.91
C VAL A 70 7.28 -9.36 -16.42
N ASN A 71 6.69 -10.29 -15.65
CA ASN A 71 6.59 -11.69 -16.05
C ASN A 71 5.33 -11.98 -16.89
N ILE A 72 4.38 -11.06 -16.95
CA ILE A 72 3.13 -11.18 -17.71
C ILE A 72 3.33 -10.67 -19.13
N GLU A 73 4.17 -9.65 -19.29
CA GLU A 73 4.54 -9.08 -20.59
C GLU A 73 5.03 -10.14 -21.59
N SER A 74 4.74 -9.88 -22.86
CA SER A 74 5.21 -10.69 -23.98
C SER A 74 6.67 -10.39 -24.32
N ASP A 75 7.06 -9.13 -24.18
CA ASP A 75 8.42 -8.66 -24.36
C ASP A 75 8.90 -7.99 -23.07
N ASN A 76 9.68 -8.73 -22.29
CA ASN A 76 10.16 -8.25 -21.00
C ASN A 76 11.40 -7.36 -21.13
N THR A 77 12.04 -7.33 -22.31
CA THR A 77 13.31 -6.62 -22.52
C THR A 77 13.18 -5.11 -22.36
N MET A 78 11.96 -4.61 -22.57
CA MET A 78 11.62 -3.20 -22.45
C MET A 78 10.89 -2.88 -21.14
N SER A 79 10.80 -3.81 -20.18
CA SER A 79 10.15 -3.55 -18.88
C SER A 79 10.97 -2.62 -17.99
N TRP A 80 10.37 -2.12 -16.90
CA TRP A 80 11.06 -1.30 -15.89
C TRP A 80 12.30 -1.98 -15.27
N VAL A 81 12.35 -3.32 -15.30
CA VAL A 81 13.47 -4.11 -14.76
C VAL A 81 14.63 -4.14 -15.77
N TYR A 82 14.35 -4.49 -17.02
CA TYR A 82 15.40 -4.66 -18.03
C TYR A 82 15.94 -3.31 -18.54
N SER A 83 15.10 -2.29 -18.64
CA SER A 83 15.51 -0.93 -19.04
C SER A 83 16.58 -0.30 -18.13
N LYS A 84 16.69 -0.77 -16.88
CA LYS A 84 17.66 -0.30 -15.89
C LYS A 84 18.69 -1.35 -15.50
N ASN A 85 18.76 -2.47 -16.23
CA ASN A 85 19.66 -3.59 -15.93
C ASN A 85 19.48 -4.21 -14.53
N TYR A 86 18.23 -4.31 -14.05
CA TYR A 86 17.89 -4.85 -12.74
C TYR A 86 17.60 -6.36 -12.76
N GLN A 87 17.71 -7.04 -13.90
CA GLN A 87 17.35 -8.46 -14.05
C GLN A 87 18.20 -9.41 -13.20
N ASP A 88 19.45 -9.05 -12.92
CA ASP A 88 20.39 -9.88 -12.18
C ASP A 88 20.42 -9.58 -10.67
N LEU A 89 19.59 -8.62 -10.22
CA LEU A 89 19.51 -8.26 -8.81
C LEU A 89 18.84 -9.36 -7.98
N PRO A 90 19.25 -9.52 -6.71
CA PRO A 90 18.53 -10.36 -5.76
C PRO A 90 17.06 -9.97 -5.66
N ASN A 91 16.18 -10.95 -5.43
CA ASN A 91 14.73 -10.72 -5.28
C ASN A 91 14.39 -9.70 -4.18
N GLN A 92 15.22 -9.59 -3.14
CA GLN A 92 15.04 -8.62 -2.06
C GLN A 92 15.21 -7.19 -2.57
N ASP A 93 16.27 -6.93 -3.33
CA ASP A 93 16.56 -5.61 -3.89
C ASP A 93 15.49 -5.20 -4.90
N LEU A 94 15.03 -6.14 -5.72
CA LEU A 94 13.93 -5.91 -6.66
C LEU A 94 12.63 -5.55 -5.94
N TYR A 95 12.33 -6.23 -4.83
CA TYR A 95 11.18 -5.92 -3.99
C TYR A 95 11.30 -4.54 -3.33
N ILE A 96 12.48 -4.18 -2.79
CA ILE A 96 12.70 -2.86 -2.18
C ILE A 96 12.47 -1.75 -3.21
N ARG A 97 12.99 -1.90 -4.43
CA ARG A 97 12.78 -0.96 -5.53
C ARG A 97 11.31 -0.85 -5.94
N ALA A 98 10.60 -1.98 -6.01
CA ALA A 98 9.17 -1.99 -6.29
C ALA A 98 8.34 -1.33 -5.18
N LEU A 99 8.71 -1.52 -3.92
CA LEU A 99 8.09 -0.86 -2.78
C LEU A 99 8.37 0.64 -2.80
N TYR A 100 9.60 1.05 -3.14
CA TYR A 100 9.97 2.44 -3.33
C TYR A 100 9.15 3.11 -4.44
N PHE A 101 9.01 2.48 -5.61
CA PHE A 101 8.13 2.96 -6.70
C PHE A 101 6.67 3.12 -6.22
N THR A 102 6.18 2.13 -5.48
CA THR A 102 4.81 2.12 -4.94
C THR A 102 4.59 3.26 -3.97
N VAL A 103 5.47 3.43 -2.99
CA VAL A 103 5.36 4.48 -1.97
C VAL A 103 5.46 5.86 -2.63
N THR A 104 6.47 6.09 -3.46
CA THR A 104 6.68 7.39 -4.13
C THR A 104 5.53 7.78 -5.06
N THR A 105 4.86 6.80 -5.67
CA THR A 105 3.68 7.02 -6.52
C THR A 105 2.44 7.33 -5.67
N ILE A 106 2.18 6.56 -4.61
CA ILE A 106 1.01 6.76 -3.74
C ILE A 106 1.12 8.06 -2.95
N THR A 107 2.32 8.41 -2.47
CA THR A 107 2.57 9.68 -1.77
C THR A 107 2.78 10.86 -2.72
N THR A 108 2.54 10.66 -4.02
CA THR A 108 2.65 11.68 -5.07
C THR A 108 4.00 12.41 -5.11
N VAL A 109 5.08 11.77 -4.66
CA VAL A 109 6.45 12.34 -4.70
C VAL A 109 7.04 12.18 -6.10
N GLY A 110 6.90 10.98 -6.69
CA GLY A 110 7.14 10.74 -8.12
C GLY A 110 8.53 11.17 -8.65
N PHE A 111 9.62 10.68 -8.05
CA PHE A 111 10.99 11.01 -8.50
C PHE A 111 11.28 10.63 -9.96
N GLY A 112 10.56 9.66 -10.53
CA GLY A 112 10.65 9.27 -11.95
C GLY A 112 11.87 8.40 -12.31
N ASP A 113 12.67 7.99 -11.32
CA ASP A 113 13.84 7.12 -11.50
C ASP A 113 13.45 5.66 -11.84
N ILE A 114 12.29 5.22 -11.36
CA ILE A 114 11.61 4.00 -11.80
C ILE A 114 10.28 4.42 -12.44
N SER A 115 10.10 4.08 -13.71
CA SER A 115 8.93 4.46 -14.49
C SER A 115 8.49 3.33 -15.41
N ALA A 116 7.18 3.32 -15.70
CA ALA A 116 6.58 2.43 -16.66
C ALA A 116 7.15 2.69 -18.06
N GLN A 117 7.59 1.62 -18.71
CA GLN A 117 8.12 1.63 -20.07
C GLN A 117 7.13 1.02 -21.07
N GLN A 118 6.31 0.09 -20.60
CA GLN A 118 5.33 -0.64 -21.41
C GLN A 118 3.89 -0.18 -21.15
N ASN A 119 3.01 -0.38 -22.14
CA ASN A 119 1.60 0.01 -22.02
C ASN A 119 0.89 -0.65 -20.83
N ILE A 120 1.20 -1.92 -20.53
CA ILE A 120 0.59 -2.62 -19.40
C ILE A 120 1.10 -2.09 -18.05
N GLU A 121 2.38 -1.74 -17.96
CA GLU A 121 2.96 -1.02 -16.81
C GLU A 121 2.33 0.36 -16.63
N MET A 122 2.08 1.09 -17.72
CA MET A 122 1.43 2.41 -17.69
C MET A 122 -0.01 2.31 -17.19
N ILE A 123 -0.79 1.35 -17.71
CA ILE A 123 -2.17 1.10 -17.24
C ILE A 123 -2.18 0.75 -15.75
N PHE A 124 -1.25 -0.12 -15.31
CA PHE A 124 -1.12 -0.44 -13.90
C PHE A 124 -0.74 0.79 -13.06
N GLY A 125 0.21 1.60 -13.52
CA GLY A 125 0.61 2.85 -12.87
C GLY A 125 -0.56 3.82 -12.71
N ILE A 126 -1.41 3.97 -13.75
CA ILE A 126 -2.64 4.80 -13.69
C ILE A 126 -3.58 4.31 -12.58
N LEU A 127 -3.81 3.00 -12.49
CA LEU A 127 -4.64 2.44 -11.43
C LEU A 127 -4.06 2.69 -10.03
N VAL A 128 -2.74 2.53 -9.87
CA VAL A 128 -2.04 2.82 -8.61
C VAL A 128 -2.15 4.30 -8.24
N MET A 129 -2.01 5.22 -9.19
CA MET A 129 -2.17 6.66 -8.95
C MET A 129 -3.59 7.01 -8.46
N ILE A 130 -4.63 6.46 -9.10
CA ILE A 130 -6.03 6.69 -8.68
C ILE A 130 -6.27 6.18 -7.25
N LEU A 131 -5.79 4.98 -6.93
CA LEU A 131 -5.88 4.43 -5.58
C LEU A 131 -5.07 5.25 -4.56
N GLY A 132 -3.90 5.74 -4.98
CA GLY A 132 -3.01 6.54 -4.15
C GLY A 132 -3.64 7.86 -3.72
N VAL A 133 -4.25 8.59 -4.65
CA VAL A 133 -4.98 9.84 -4.35
C VAL A 133 -6.13 9.60 -3.35
N GLY A 134 -6.87 8.49 -3.51
CA GLY A 134 -7.92 8.12 -2.56
C GLY A 134 -7.38 7.84 -1.15
N ALA A 135 -6.29 7.08 -1.05
CA ALA A 135 -5.65 6.78 0.24
C ALA A 135 -5.07 8.04 0.91
N PHE A 136 -4.41 8.90 0.15
CA PHE A 136 -3.87 10.17 0.64
C PHE A 136 -4.98 11.11 1.15
N SER A 137 -6.07 11.23 0.39
CA SER A 137 -7.23 12.04 0.78
C SER A 137 -7.85 11.55 2.10
N TYR A 138 -7.97 10.24 2.27
CA TYR A 138 -8.45 9.65 3.52
C TYR A 138 -7.50 9.93 4.69
N ALA A 139 -6.19 9.79 4.49
CA ALA A 139 -5.18 10.06 5.52
C ALA A 139 -5.28 11.51 6.04
N THR A 140 -5.35 12.47 5.13
CA THR A 140 -5.51 13.90 5.46
C THR A 140 -6.83 14.16 6.19
N GLY A 141 -7.94 13.58 5.72
CA GLY A 141 -9.23 13.72 6.41
C GLY A 141 -9.24 13.12 7.82
N ALA A 142 -8.59 11.98 8.02
CA ALA A 142 -8.42 11.39 9.34
C ALA A 142 -7.57 12.27 10.27
N LEU A 143 -6.48 12.86 9.75
CA LEU A 143 -5.63 13.76 10.50
C LEU A 143 -6.38 15.05 10.91
N SER A 144 -7.10 15.69 9.99
CA SER A 144 -7.90 16.88 10.30
C SER A 144 -8.97 16.61 11.35
N SER A 145 -9.63 15.45 11.29
CA SER A 145 -10.62 15.05 12.31
C SER A 145 -9.96 14.90 13.68
N ILE A 146 -8.75 14.33 13.75
CA ILE A 146 -8.02 14.19 15.01
C ILE A 146 -7.68 15.57 15.59
N LEU A 147 -7.13 16.47 14.78
CA LEU A 147 -6.76 17.83 15.20
C LEU A 147 -7.96 18.62 15.72
N SER A 148 -9.09 18.62 14.99
CA SER A 148 -10.33 19.26 15.43
C SER A 148 -10.78 18.78 16.81
N ASN A 149 -10.75 17.46 17.08
CA ASN A 149 -11.10 16.93 18.40
C ASN A 149 -10.13 17.38 19.51
N PHE A 150 -8.85 17.57 19.19
CA PHE A 150 -7.87 18.10 20.15
C PHE A 150 -8.12 19.57 20.46
N ASP A 151 -8.42 20.38 19.44
CA ASP A 151 -8.72 21.80 19.59
C ASP A 151 -10.02 22.00 20.38
N ASP A 152 -11.08 21.24 20.10
CA ASP A 152 -12.34 21.26 20.86
C ASP A 152 -12.12 20.94 22.34
N THR A 153 -11.32 19.90 22.65
CA THR A 153 -10.99 19.54 24.04
C THR A 153 -10.23 20.67 24.74
N THR A 154 -9.33 21.34 24.02
CA THR A 154 -8.50 22.42 24.58
C THR A 154 -9.32 23.69 24.80
N ALA A 155 -10.28 24.00 23.92
CA ALA A 155 -11.20 25.10 24.08
C ALA A 155 -12.09 24.93 25.33
N MET A 156 -12.69 23.75 25.51
CA MET A 156 -13.49 23.45 26.70
C MET A 156 -12.72 23.55 28.03
N LEU A 157 -11.40 23.29 28.01
CA LEU A 157 -10.55 23.45 29.19
C LEU A 157 -10.20 24.90 29.48
N LYS A 158 -10.18 25.78 28.48
CA LYS A 158 -9.97 27.22 28.67
C LYS A 158 -11.22 27.95 29.17
N GLU A 159 -12.40 27.42 28.89
CA GLU A 159 -13.69 27.99 29.32
C GLU A 159 -14.09 27.61 30.76
N ARG A 160 -13.34 26.71 31.41
CA ARG A 160 -13.52 26.32 32.83
C ARG A 160 -12.49 26.97 33.73
#